data_AF-A0A257S8C3-F1
#
_entry.id   AF-A0A257S8C3-F1
#
_cell.length_a   1.000
_cell.length_b   1.000
_cell.length_c   1.000
_cell.angle_alpha   90.00
_cell.angle_beta   90.00
_cell.angle_gamma   90.00
#
_symmetry.space_group_name_H-M   'P 1'
#
loop_
_entity.id
_entity.type
_entity.pdbx_description
1 polymer ?
#
loop_
_entity_poly.entity_id
_entity_poly.type
_entity_poly.pdbx_seq_one_letter_code
_entity_poly.pdbx_strand_id
1 'polypeptide(L)'
;MRRLPSKFGRRLGWCTATALAGIIGAAPARAQGGIATGGGLELVLPVGAQAVGMGEAVVADFLGSESLWWNPAALGRQQYRELAIHHSQTFALTGDAITAVVPVPSIGVVALSADLYS
;
A
#
# COMPACT_ATOMS: atom_id res chain seq x y z
N MET A 1 -45.00 -15.59 24.82
CA MET A 1 -43.90 -15.86 23.86
C MET A 1 -43.29 -14.55 23.40
N ARG A 2 -42.06 -14.21 23.83
CA ARG A 2 -41.43 -12.89 23.63
C ARG A 2 -40.36 -13.02 22.53
N ARG A 3 -40.56 -12.41 21.36
CA ARG A 3 -39.55 -12.38 20.27
C ARG A 3 -38.41 -11.42 20.64
N LEU A 4 -37.17 -11.91 20.62
CA LEU A 4 -35.97 -11.09 20.81
C LEU A 4 -35.74 -10.16 19.59
N PRO A 5 -35.28 -8.91 19.82
CA PRO A 5 -35.17 -7.91 18.75
C PRO A 5 -33.99 -8.17 17.79
N SER A 6 -34.30 -8.18 16.49
CA SER A 6 -33.45 -8.51 15.33
C SER A 6 -32.24 -7.59 15.06
N LYS A 7 -31.95 -6.63 15.95
CA LYS A 7 -30.88 -5.64 15.74
C LYS A 7 -29.52 -6.08 16.30
N PHE A 8 -29.51 -7.06 17.22
CA PHE A 8 -28.29 -7.55 17.87
C PHE A 8 -27.47 -8.50 16.97
N GLY A 9 -28.14 -9.37 16.21
CA GLY A 9 -27.47 -10.33 15.32
C GLY A 9 -26.72 -9.69 14.14
N ARG A 10 -27.18 -8.54 13.63
CA ARG A 10 -26.47 -7.81 12.55
C ARG A 10 -25.18 -7.16 13.01
N ARG A 11 -25.13 -6.64 14.24
CA ARG A 11 -23.92 -5.99 14.78
C ARG A 11 -22.82 -7.02 15.09
N LEU A 12 -23.21 -8.20 15.56
CA LEU A 12 -22.29 -9.31 15.80
C LEU A 12 -21.67 -9.85 14.49
N GLY A 13 -22.47 -9.97 13.43
CA GLY A 13 -22.01 -10.43 12.11
C GLY A 13 -20.99 -9.49 11.44
N TRP A 14 -21.10 -8.18 11.69
CA TRP A 14 -20.15 -7.19 11.15
C TRP A 14 -18.82 -7.19 11.91
N CYS A 15 -18.83 -7.43 13.23
CA CYS A 15 -17.62 -7.59 14.03
C CYS A 15 -16.84 -8.87 13.68
N THR A 16 -17.55 -9.96 13.33
CA THR A 16 -16.88 -11.18 12.85
C THR A 16 -16.29 -11.04 11.46
N ALA A 17 -16.92 -10.26 10.57
CA ALA A 17 -16.43 -10.05 9.21
C ALA A 17 -15.15 -9.18 9.17
N THR A 18 -15.05 -8.14 9.99
CA THR A 18 -13.82 -7.33 10.12
C THR A 18 -12.69 -8.12 10.79
N ALA A 19 -12.99 -8.97 11.78
CA ALA A 19 -12.01 -9.85 12.40
C ALA A 19 -11.44 -10.88 11.41
N LEU A 20 -12.26 -11.44 10.52
CA LEU A 20 -11.78 -12.39 9.50
C LEU A 20 -10.90 -11.72 8.43
N ALA A 21 -11.23 -10.49 8.01
CA ALA A 21 -10.42 -9.74 7.05
C ALA A 21 -9.01 -9.42 7.61
N GLY A 22 -8.89 -9.16 8.92
CA GLY A 22 -7.61 -8.92 9.58
C GLY A 22 -6.70 -10.16 9.64
N ILE A 23 -7.26 -11.37 9.65
CA ILE A 23 -6.49 -12.62 9.71
C ILE A 23 -5.88 -12.96 8.34
N ILE A 24 -6.52 -12.57 7.23
CA ILE A 24 -6.04 -12.87 5.87
C ILE A 24 -4.88 -11.94 5.46
N GLY A 25 -4.76 -10.75 6.07
CA GLY A 25 -3.72 -9.76 5.75
C GLY A 25 -2.46 -9.79 6.63
N ALA A 26 -2.41 -10.62 7.68
CA ALA A 26 -1.28 -10.65 8.61
C ALA A 26 -0.14 -11.55 8.10
N ALA A 27 0.55 -11.12 7.03
CA ALA A 27 1.83 -11.73 6.68
C ALA A 27 2.89 -11.37 7.73
N PRO A 28 3.78 -12.31 8.13
CA PRO A 28 4.87 -11.97 9.04
C PRO A 28 5.79 -10.96 8.34
N ALA A 29 6.04 -9.81 8.98
CA ALA A 29 7.09 -8.90 8.57
C ALA A 29 8.44 -9.64 8.66
N ARG A 30 8.95 -10.09 7.52
CA ARG A 30 10.28 -10.72 7.42
C ARG A 30 11.29 -9.64 7.09
N ALA A 31 12.29 -9.48 7.93
CA ALA A 31 13.46 -8.66 7.62
C ALA A 31 14.15 -9.23 6.37
N GLN A 32 14.31 -8.39 5.34
CA GLN A 32 15.04 -8.72 4.10
C GLN A 32 16.55 -8.67 4.38
N GLY A 33 17.07 -9.63 5.16
CA GLY A 33 18.46 -9.65 5.61
C GLY A 33 19.45 -10.40 4.71
N GLY A 34 19.00 -10.99 3.60
CA GLY A 34 19.85 -11.73 2.66
C GLY A 34 19.98 -11.00 1.32
N ILE A 35 21.05 -11.30 0.54
CA ILE A 35 21.13 -10.86 -0.85
C ILE A 35 19.93 -11.46 -1.59
N ALA A 36 18.96 -10.62 -1.91
CA ALA A 36 17.77 -11.05 -2.62
C ALA A 36 18.16 -11.42 -4.04
N THR A 37 18.22 -12.72 -4.35
CA THR A 37 18.02 -13.23 -5.72
C THR A 37 16.51 -13.23 -6.03
N GLY A 38 15.84 -12.13 -5.71
CA GLY A 38 14.42 -11.95 -5.98
C GLY A 38 14.24 -11.70 -7.47
N GLY A 39 13.38 -12.47 -8.13
CA GLY A 39 13.07 -12.34 -9.56
C GLY A 39 12.33 -11.06 -9.95
N GLY A 40 12.36 -10.03 -9.10
CA GLY A 40 11.87 -8.70 -9.40
C GLY A 40 12.81 -7.65 -8.81
N LEU A 41 13.92 -7.38 -9.51
CA LEU A 41 14.80 -6.26 -9.16
C LEU A 41 14.05 -4.92 -9.24
N GLU A 42 12.93 -4.86 -9.96
CA GLU A 42 11.98 -3.75 -9.98
C GLU A 42 11.35 -3.46 -8.60
N LEU A 43 11.18 -4.45 -7.72
CA LEU A 43 10.77 -4.22 -6.32
C LEU A 43 11.87 -3.61 -5.45
N VAL A 44 13.11 -3.69 -5.93
CA VAL A 44 14.28 -3.06 -5.29
C VAL A 44 14.56 -1.69 -5.92
N LEU A 45 14.09 -1.43 -7.14
CA LEU A 45 14.25 -0.11 -7.74
C LEU A 45 13.49 0.94 -6.92
N PRO A 46 14.17 2.02 -6.50
CA PRO A 46 13.49 3.06 -5.77
C PRO A 46 12.47 3.72 -6.68
N VAL A 47 11.20 3.67 -6.26
CA VAL A 47 10.09 4.34 -6.92
C VAL A 47 9.84 5.67 -6.22
N GLY A 48 9.96 6.75 -7.01
CA GLY A 48 9.69 8.10 -6.54
C GLY A 48 10.91 9.01 -6.50
N ALA A 49 10.87 10.10 -7.26
CA ALA A 49 11.96 11.07 -7.31
C ALA A 49 12.07 11.86 -5.99
N GLN A 50 10.95 12.08 -5.29
CA GLN A 50 10.95 12.77 -4.01
C GLN A 50 11.63 11.91 -2.95
N ALA A 51 11.25 10.64 -2.82
CA ALA A 51 11.88 9.72 -1.90
C ALA A 51 13.40 9.57 -2.13
N VAL A 52 13.81 9.42 -3.39
CA VAL A 52 15.23 9.36 -3.76
C VAL A 52 15.95 10.66 -3.44
N GLY A 53 15.35 11.82 -3.74
CA GLY A 53 15.91 13.14 -3.41
C GLY A 53 16.07 13.37 -1.91
N MET A 54 15.28 12.68 -1.09
CA MET A 54 15.38 12.68 0.38
C MET A 54 16.36 11.62 0.93
N GLY A 55 17.08 10.93 0.06
CA GLY A 55 18.05 9.90 0.43
C GLY A 55 17.39 8.62 0.95
N GLU A 56 16.18 8.30 0.48
CA GLU A 56 15.47 7.04 0.78
C GLU A 56 15.09 6.85 2.27
N ALA A 57 15.31 7.87 3.11
CA ALA A 57 15.03 7.86 4.54
C ALA A 57 13.59 8.34 4.86
N VAL A 58 12.60 7.78 4.18
CA VAL A 58 11.24 8.36 4.11
C VAL A 58 10.13 7.50 4.73
N VAL A 59 10.47 6.40 5.41
CA VAL A 59 9.47 5.44 5.92
C VAL A 59 8.40 6.05 6.84
N ALA A 60 8.76 7.12 7.56
CA ALA A 60 7.86 7.83 8.48
C ALA A 60 7.14 9.02 7.83
N ASP A 61 7.51 9.36 6.59
CA ASP A 61 6.99 10.51 5.87
C ASP A 61 5.74 10.14 5.04
N PHE A 62 5.01 11.17 4.62
CA PHE A 62 3.88 11.05 3.71
C PHE A 62 4.23 11.72 2.37
N LEU A 63 4.38 10.89 1.34
CA LEU A 63 4.87 11.28 0.01
C LEU A 63 3.80 11.09 -1.08
N GLY A 64 2.51 11.13 -0.72
CA GLY A 64 1.43 10.88 -1.66
C GLY A 64 1.49 9.46 -2.23
N SER A 65 1.42 9.32 -3.56
CA SER A 65 1.48 8.03 -4.25
C SER A 65 2.77 7.23 -4.01
N GLU A 66 3.92 7.91 -3.81
CA GLU A 66 5.19 7.24 -3.52
C GLU A 66 5.14 6.46 -2.20
N SER A 67 4.28 6.86 -1.26
CA SER A 67 4.08 6.11 0.00
C SER A 67 3.59 4.69 -0.21
N LEU A 68 2.98 4.35 -1.36
CA LEU A 68 2.61 2.97 -1.65
C LEU A 68 3.82 2.02 -1.70
N TRP A 69 4.98 2.53 -2.11
CA TRP A 69 6.24 1.77 -2.16
C TRP A 69 7.00 1.79 -0.84
N TRP A 70 7.06 2.95 -0.18
CA TRP A 70 7.89 3.13 1.02
C TRP A 70 7.20 2.72 2.32
N ASN A 71 5.91 3.04 2.46
CA ASN A 71 5.08 2.71 3.62
C ASN A 71 3.59 2.89 3.30
N PRO A 72 2.89 1.82 2.86
CA PRO A 72 1.48 1.90 2.47
C PRO A 72 0.55 2.45 3.57
N ALA A 73 0.91 2.30 4.85
CA ALA A 73 0.11 2.83 5.95
C ALA A 73 0.04 4.37 5.94
N ALA A 74 1.07 5.03 5.40
CA ALA A 74 1.09 6.49 5.27
C ALA A 74 0.00 7.00 4.31
N LEU A 75 -0.47 6.18 3.36
CA LEU A 75 -1.59 6.52 2.48
C LEU A 75 -2.89 6.81 3.23
N GLY A 76 -3.04 6.35 4.48
CA GLY A 76 -4.18 6.72 5.32
C GLY A 76 -4.32 8.23 5.55
N ARG A 77 -3.28 9.01 5.24
CA ARG A 77 -3.27 10.48 5.31
C ARG A 77 -3.67 11.15 3.98
N GLN A 78 -3.88 10.38 2.90
CA GLN A 78 -4.20 10.92 1.59
C GLN A 78 -5.60 11.54 1.55
N GLN A 79 -5.67 12.79 1.10
CA GLN A 79 -6.92 13.57 1.05
C GLN A 79 -7.51 13.64 -0.36
N TYR A 80 -6.68 13.53 -1.39
CA TYR A 80 -7.07 13.72 -2.78
C TYR A 80 -6.79 12.49 -3.62
N ARG A 81 -7.50 12.37 -4.73
CA ARG A 81 -7.20 11.36 -5.75
C ARG A 81 -5.90 11.75 -6.43
N GLU A 82 -5.02 10.79 -6.62
CA GLU A 82 -3.70 11.00 -7.20
C GLU A 82 -3.43 9.94 -8.26
N LEU A 83 -2.89 10.37 -9.40
CA LEU A 83 -2.34 9.50 -10.43
C LEU A 83 -0.91 9.95 -10.68
N ALA A 84 0.05 9.06 -10.52
CA ALA A 84 1.46 9.34 -10.66
C ALA A 84 2.12 8.36 -11.62
N ILE A 85 3.10 8.85 -12.36
CA ILE A 85 3.97 8.05 -13.22
C ILE A 85 5.38 8.27 -12.70
N HIS A 86 6.08 7.18 -12.41
CA HIS A 86 7.44 7.17 -11.92
C HIS A 86 8.34 6.59 -12.99
N HIS A 87 9.45 7.27 -13.26
CA HIS A 87 10.52 6.80 -14.14
C HIS A 87 11.79 6.68 -13.31
N SER A 88 12.42 5.52 -13.33
CA SER A 88 13.66 5.26 -12.62
C SER A 88 14.69 4.68 -13.57
N GLN A 89 15.88 5.28 -13.62
CA GLN A 89 16.99 4.81 -14.43
C GLN A 89 18.25 4.74 -13.57
N THR A 90 18.83 3.55 -13.48
CA THR A 90 20.09 3.28 -12.80
C THR A 90 21.11 2.73 -13.79
N PHE A 91 22.36 2.50 -13.34
CA PHE A 91 23.41 1.91 -14.18
C PHE A 91 23.12 0.44 -14.57
N ALA A 92 22.22 -0.24 -13.85
CA ALA A 92 21.92 -1.65 -14.04
C ALA A 92 20.48 -1.94 -14.52
N LEU A 93 19.55 -1.00 -14.34
CA LEU A 93 18.12 -1.23 -14.62
C LEU A 93 17.38 0.08 -14.91
N THR A 94 16.36 0.00 -15.78
CA THR A 94 15.40 1.06 -16.05
C THR A 94 14.01 0.51 -15.77
N GLY A 95 13.14 1.29 -15.13
CA GLY A 95 11.77 0.87 -14.82
C GLY A 95 10.81 2.06 -14.79
N ASP A 96 9.62 1.82 -15.32
CA ASP A 96 8.50 2.75 -15.30
C ASP A 96 7.35 2.16 -14.50
N ALA A 97 6.78 2.93 -13.57
CA ALA A 97 5.62 2.52 -12.79
C ALA A 97 4.51 3.57 -12.87
N ILE A 98 3.26 3.12 -12.96
CA ILE A 98 2.08 3.98 -12.81
C ILE A 98 1.35 3.63 -11.51
N THR A 99 1.00 4.65 -10.75
CA THR A 99 0.35 4.52 -9.45
C THR A 99 -0.92 5.34 -9.40
N ALA A 100 -2.04 4.71 -9.02
CA ALA A 100 -3.32 5.37 -8.79
C ALA A 100 -3.70 5.23 -7.32
N VAL A 101 -4.10 6.34 -6.69
CA VAL A 101 -4.55 6.41 -5.30
C VAL A 101 -5.90 7.10 -5.23
N VAL A 102 -6.88 6.44 -4.61
CA VAL A 102 -8.25 6.93 -4.48
C VAL A 102 -8.67 6.84 -3.02
N PRO A 103 -8.78 7.98 -2.31
CA PRO A 103 -9.42 8.03 -1.01
C PRO A 103 -10.91 7.70 -1.14
N VAL A 104 -11.36 6.76 -0.33
CA VAL A 104 -12.75 6.29 -0.25
C VAL A 104 -13.27 6.55 1.18
N PRO A 105 -14.21 7.49 1.38
CA PRO A 105 -14.63 7.94 2.71
C PRO A 105 -15.09 6.83 3.67
N SER A 106 -15.57 5.70 3.14
CA SER A 106 -16.11 4.59 3.94
C SER A 106 -15.08 3.53 4.35
N ILE A 107 -13.94 3.42 3.66
CA ILE A 107 -12.97 2.32 3.86
C ILE A 107 -11.52 2.78 3.96
N GLY A 108 -11.24 4.08 3.84
CA GLY A 108 -9.89 4.63 3.88
C GLY A 108 -9.38 4.96 2.49
N VAL A 109 -8.33 4.28 2.02
CA VAL A 109 -7.69 4.56 0.72
C VAL A 109 -7.50 3.28 -0.06
N VAL A 110 -7.87 3.30 -1.34
CA VAL A 110 -7.59 2.23 -2.30
C VAL A 110 -6.47 2.72 -3.21
N ALA A 111 -5.44 1.90 -3.38
CA ALA A 111 -4.31 2.24 -4.24
C ALA A 111 -3.89 1.03 -5.06
N LEU A 112 -3.35 1.29 -6.25
CA LEU A 112 -2.84 0.29 -7.19
C LEU A 112 -1.59 0.87 -7.87
N SER A 113 -0.55 0.04 -8.00
CA SER A 113 0.64 0.36 -8.80
C SER A 113 0.91 -0.79 -9.77
N ALA A 114 1.40 -0.46 -10.96
CA ALA A 114 1.77 -1.41 -11.99
C ALA A 114 3.00 -0.91 -12.75
N ASP A 115 3.92 -1.81 -13.04
CA ASP A 115 5.08 -1.54 -13.89
C ASP A 115 4.65 -1.57 -15.37
N LEU A 116 5.15 -0.60 -16.14
CA LEU A 116 4.77 -0.39 -17.53
C LEU A 116 5.71 -1.12 -18.50
N TYR A 117 6.98 -1.32 -18.13
CA TYR A 117 7.96 -2.06 -18.93
C TYR A 117 9.20 -2.40 -18.07
N SER A 118 9.71 -3.63 -18.19
CA SER A 118 10.97 -4.12 -17.58
C SER A 118 11.97 -4.56 -18.64
#